data_AF-A0A966C7J1-F1
#
_entry.id   AF-A0A966C7J1-F1
#
_cell.length_a   1.000
_cell.length_b   1.000
_cell.length_c   1.000
_cell.angle_alpha   90.00
_cell.angle_beta   90.00
_cell.angle_gamma   90.00
#
_symmetry.space_group_name_H-M   'P 1'
#
loop_
_entity.id
_entity.type
_entity.pdbx_description
1 polymer ?
#
loop_
_entity_poly.entity_id
_entity_poly.type
_entity_poly.pdbx_seq_one_letter_code
_entity_poly.pdbx_strand_id
1 'polypeptide(L)' 'MTDYNGYQAIEKVDKDYIVRWIIPEKNNEKAKNLYLGFEENRKKALEIAKNERKTYFK' A
#
# COMPACT_ATOMS: atom_id res chain seq x y z
N MET A 1 -15.02 17.41 -1.49
CA MET A 1 -13.67 17.51 -0.92
C MET A 1 -13.35 16.11 -0.40
N THR A 2 -12.53 15.35 -1.11
CA THR A 2 -12.30 13.94 -0.77
C THR A 2 -11.39 13.89 0.45
N ASP A 3 -11.88 13.28 1.52
CA ASP A 3 -11.25 13.29 2.83
C ASP A 3 -10.12 12.25 2.87
N TYR A 4 -8.87 12.69 2.75
CA TYR A 4 -7.67 11.84 2.87
C TYR A 4 -6.88 12.11 4.16
N ASN A 5 -7.55 12.53 5.26
CA ASN A 5 -7.02 12.66 6.64
C ASN A 5 -5.51 12.35 6.85
N GLY A 6 -4.62 13.26 6.42
CA GLY A 6 -3.16 13.15 6.65
C GLY A 6 -2.38 12.14 5.79
N TYR A 7 -3.04 11.38 4.90
CA TYR A 7 -2.40 10.42 4.00
C TYR A 7 -2.16 11.00 2.60
N GLN A 8 -0.99 10.74 2.03
CA GLN A 8 -0.62 11.19 0.68
C GLN A 8 -1.31 10.37 -0.42
N ALA A 9 -1.53 9.07 -0.17
CA ALA A 9 -2.23 8.16 -1.07
C ALA A 9 -2.73 6.92 -0.33
N ILE A 10 -3.73 6.26 -0.91
CA ILE A 10 -4.21 4.93 -0.52
C ILE A 10 -3.89 3.96 -1.67
N GLU A 11 -3.19 2.89 -1.36
CA GLU A 11 -2.77 1.84 -2.29
C GLU A 11 -3.50 0.53 -2.01
N LYS A 12 -4.04 -0.12 -3.05
CA LYS A 12 -4.44 -1.54 -2.96
C LYS A 12 -3.38 -2.42 -3.57
N VAL A 13 -2.95 -3.39 -2.77
CA VAL A 13 -1.89 -4.34 -3.08
C VAL A 13 -2.49 -5.73 -3.22
N ASP A 14 -1.98 -6.53 -4.15
CA ASP A 14 -2.41 -7.93 -4.29
C ASP A 14 -1.59 -8.91 -3.43
N LYS A 15 -1.89 -10.21 -3.58
CA LYS A 15 -1.23 -11.29 -2.84
C LYS A 15 0.28 -11.43 -3.12
N ASP A 16 0.73 -10.90 -4.26
CA ASP A 16 2.11 -10.92 -4.74
C ASP A 16 2.83 -9.60 -4.39
N TYR A 17 2.21 -8.79 -3.51
CA TYR A 17 2.70 -7.50 -3.04
C TYR A 17 2.81 -6.42 -4.13
N ILE A 18 2.03 -6.53 -5.21
CA ILE A 18 2.03 -5.56 -6.32
C ILE A 18 0.87 -4.57 -6.14
N VAL A 19 1.16 -3.27 -6.25
CA VAL A 19 0.13 -2.22 -6.24
C VAL A 19 -0.72 -2.30 -7.51
N ARG A 20 -2.04 -2.49 -7.36
CA ARG A 20 -3.00 -2.60 -8.47
C ARG A 20 -3.78 -1.33 -8.74
N TRP A 21 -4.09 -0.57 -7.69
CA TRP A 21 -4.64 0.77 -7.84
C TRP A 21 -4.18 1.67 -6.71
N ILE A 22 -4.22 2.97 -6.99
CA ILE A 22 -3.80 4.02 -6.07
C ILE A 22 -4.74 5.22 -6.20
N ILE A 23 -5.05 5.84 -5.07
CA ILE A 23 -5.92 7.01 -5.00
C ILE A 23 -5.31 8.05 -4.05
N PRO A 24 -5.13 9.32 -4.48
CA PRO A 24 -5.34 9.81 -5.83
C PRO A 24 -4.27 9.26 -6.80
N GLU A 25 -4.66 8.97 -8.04
CA GLU A 25 -3.69 8.53 -9.07
C GLU A 25 -2.77 9.69 -9.49
N LYS A 26 -3.32 10.90 -9.56
CA LYS A 26 -2.57 12.13 -9.86
C LYS A 26 -1.41 12.31 -8.88
N ASN A 27 -0.19 12.44 -9.39
CA ASN A 27 1.08 12.54 -8.66
C ASN A 27 1.57 11.26 -7.99
N ASN A 28 0.83 10.14 -8.07
CA ASN A 28 1.24 8.85 -7.50
C ASN A 28 1.31 7.72 -8.55
N GLU A 29 1.31 8.05 -9.83
CA GLU A 29 1.27 7.10 -10.96
C GLU A 29 2.43 6.11 -10.92
N LYS A 30 3.59 6.56 -10.42
CA LYS A 30 4.82 5.74 -10.29
C LYS A 30 4.67 4.56 -9.34
N ALA A 31 3.71 4.60 -8.41
CA ALA A 31 3.47 3.51 -7.49
C ALA A 31 2.65 2.37 -8.12
N LYS A 32 1.99 2.59 -9.26
CA LYS A 32 1.18 1.56 -9.94
C LYS A 32 2.08 0.46 -10.48
N ASN A 33 1.71 -0.80 -10.26
CA ASN A 33 2.49 -2.01 -10.56
C ASN A 33 3.84 -2.11 -9.84
N LEU A 34 4.08 -1.27 -8.82
CA LEU A 34 5.26 -1.39 -7.97
C LEU A 34 5.12 -2.64 -7.08
N TYR A 35 6.15 -3.48 -7.05
CA TYR A 35 6.29 -4.55 -6.07
C TYR A 35 6.69 -3.92 -4.73
N LEU A 36 5.93 -4.06 -3.65
CA LEU A 36 6.27 -3.45 -2.36
C LEU A 36 7.21 -4.31 -1.51
N GLY A 37 7.40 -5.58 -1.86
CA GLY A 37 8.23 -6.50 -1.11
C GLY A 37 9.74 -6.29 -1.27
N PHE A 38 10.19 -5.33 -2.10
CA PHE A 38 11.61 -4.99 -2.19
C PHE A 38 12.13 -4.28 -0.94
N GLU A 39 11.24 -3.63 -0.17
CA GLU A 39 11.61 -2.97 1.08
C GLU A 39 11.15 -3.83 2.25
N GLU A 40 12.10 -4.17 3.12
CA GLU A 40 11.92 -5.20 4.14
C GLU A 40 10.84 -4.83 5.17
N ASN A 41 10.74 -3.55 5.56
CA ASN A 41 9.73 -3.12 6.53
C ASN A 41 8.31 -3.19 5.92
N ARG A 42 8.14 -2.75 4.67
CA ARG A 42 6.88 -2.85 3.92
C ARG A 42 6.48 -4.31 3.74
N LYS A 43 7.42 -5.19 3.41
CA LYS A 43 7.17 -6.63 3.31
C LYS A 43 6.64 -7.20 4.63
N LYS A 44 7.32 -6.92 5.75
CA LYS A 44 6.90 -7.37 7.08
C LYS A 44 5.51 -6.87 7.45
N ALA A 45 5.23 -5.59 7.22
CA ALA A 45 3.92 -5.00 7.47
C ALA A 45 2.81 -5.71 6.67
N LEU A 46 3.05 -5.96 5.38
CA LEU A 46 2.09 -6.65 4.50
C LEU A 46 1.91 -8.13 4.89
N GLU A 47 2.97 -8.81 5.33
CA GLU A 47 2.91 -10.18 5.84
C GLU A 47 2.09 -10.28 7.12
N ILE A 48 2.30 -9.39 8.09
CA ILE A 48 1.50 -9.32 9.33
C ILE A 48 0.03 -9.06 8.99
N ALA A 49 -0.25 -8.06 8.15
CA ALA A 49 -1.61 -7.72 7.77
C ALA A 49 -2.32 -8.88 7.06
N LYS A 50 -1.62 -9.59 6.16
CA LYS A 50 -2.13 -10.75 5.43
C LYS A 50 -2.44 -11.93 6.36
N ASN A 51 -1.52 -12.25 7.28
CA ASN A 51 -1.61 -13.44 8.13
C ASN A 51 -2.57 -13.23 9.30
N GLU A 52 -2.55 -12.05 9.93
CA GLU A 52 -3.33 -11.76 11.13
C GLU A 52 -4.67 -11.08 10.83
N ARG A 53 -4.88 -10.60 9.60
CA ARG A 53 -6.04 -9.76 9.22
C ARG A 53 -6.20 -8.51 10.09
N LYS A 54 -5.09 -8.02 10.64
CA LYS A 54 -5.03 -6.80 11.45
C LYS A 54 -4.43 -5.65 10.67
N THR A 55 -4.82 -4.44 11.03
CA THR A 55 -4.14 -3.24 10.56
C THR A 55 -2.81 -3.11 11.28
N TYR A 56 -1.72 -2.95 10.53
CA TYR A 56 -0.38 -2.75 11.08
C TYR A 56 0.03 -1.29 10.88
N PHE A 57 0.34 -0.61 11.98
CA PHE A 57 0.95 0.72 11.99
C PHE A 57 2.30 0.57 12.71
N LYS A 58 3.39 1.02 12.08
CA LYS A 58 4.72 1.09 12.70
C LYS A 58 4.99 2.51 13.18
#